data_AF-A0A533YU31-F1
#
_entry.id   AF-A0A533YU31-F1
#
_cell.length_a   1.000
_cell.length_b   1.000
_cell.length_c   1.000
_cell.angle_alpha   90.00
_cell.angle_beta   90.00
_cell.angle_gamma   90.00
#
_symmetry.space_group_name_H-M   'P 1'
#
loop_
_entity.id
_entity.type
_entity.pdbx_description
1 polymer ?
#
loop_
_entity_poly.entity_id
_entity_poly.type
_entity_poly.pdbx_seq_one_letter_code
_entity_poly.pdbx_strand_id
1 'polypeptide(L)'
;MNNEKQPQKKGVHIMNEKGLTPAVCCTLAFLTAGTILRADIKVTAVKGSVYVRHNVQEQWVSVSPGDLLKPDDSMKSGRKSSATVLIDDKTAVIMPEQAIIDMADLRTLTKEELLLKLAMERIRSVPDKSGDDELSIPRTTTIHGSNMDQHAAAGAVDPEMGTMRMKGTEVLFGNGFYETGILKAKELFRLYPDLSSRINDRLMVAKALEALRLKGEAMEEYIQLGKAQLTDEQRTAVTKRLELLKGER
;
A
#
# COMPACT_ATOMS: atom_id res chain seq x y z
N MET A 1 -59.08 -36.96 -34.63
CA MET A 1 -59.38 -35.77 -35.45
C MET A 1 -58.03 -35.09 -35.71
N ASN A 2 -57.18 -35.56 -36.62
CA ASN A 2 -57.21 -35.57 -38.10
C ASN A 2 -57.40 -34.21 -38.77
N ASN A 3 -56.28 -33.62 -39.21
CA ASN A 3 -55.99 -32.97 -40.50
C ASN A 3 -54.68 -32.17 -40.30
N GLU A 4 -53.50 -32.52 -40.80
CA GLU A 4 -53.07 -32.95 -42.15
C GLU A 4 -53.38 -31.93 -43.26
N LYS A 5 -52.34 -31.17 -43.64
CA LYS A 5 -51.91 -30.94 -45.04
C LYS A 5 -50.62 -30.11 -45.14
N GLN A 6 -49.54 -30.81 -45.51
CA GLN A 6 -48.39 -30.31 -46.29
C GLN A 6 -48.75 -30.34 -47.82
N PRO A 7 -47.83 -30.17 -48.78
CA PRO A 7 -46.81 -29.12 -49.04
C PRO A 7 -46.84 -28.67 -50.54
N GLN A 8 -46.01 -27.71 -50.99
CA GLN A 8 -45.46 -27.78 -52.36
C GLN A 8 -44.06 -27.14 -52.49
N LYS A 9 -43.18 -27.92 -53.15
CA LYS A 9 -41.81 -27.66 -53.60
C LYS A 9 -41.77 -26.80 -54.88
N LYS A 10 -40.64 -26.11 -55.11
CA LYS A 10 -39.81 -26.01 -56.34
C LYS A 10 -38.90 -24.77 -56.17
N GLY A 11 -37.63 -24.73 -56.55
CA GLY A 11 -36.80 -25.65 -57.32
C GLY A 11 -35.32 -25.27 -57.15
N VAL A 12 -34.47 -26.24 -57.49
CA VAL A 12 -33.01 -26.19 -57.49
C VAL A 12 -32.52 -25.47 -58.74
N HIS A 13 -31.50 -24.62 -58.63
CA HIS A 13 -30.55 -24.42 -59.72
C HIS A 13 -29.10 -24.41 -59.18
N ILE A 14 -28.32 -25.30 -59.77
CA ILE A 14 -26.89 -25.55 -59.59
C ILE A 14 -26.11 -24.56 -60.49
N MET A 15 -24.96 -24.07 -60.00
CA MET A 15 -23.66 -23.85 -60.70
C MET A 15 -22.76 -23.05 -59.75
N ASN A 16 -21.75 -23.62 -59.09
CA ASN A 16 -20.45 -24.13 -59.53
C ASN A 16 -19.37 -23.05 -59.77
N GLU A 17 -18.27 -23.23 -59.03
CA GLU A 17 -16.86 -22.94 -59.33
C GLU A 17 -16.19 -21.55 -59.09
N LYS A 18 -15.09 -21.67 -58.30
CA LYS A 18 -13.76 -21.03 -58.44
C LYS A 18 -13.45 -19.71 -57.69
N GLY A 19 -12.72 -19.87 -56.57
CA GLY A 19 -11.30 -19.48 -56.51
C GLY A 19 -10.90 -18.13 -55.87
N LEU A 20 -9.87 -18.21 -55.00
CA LEU A 20 -8.90 -17.15 -54.61
C LEU A 20 -9.45 -16.01 -53.71
N THR A 21 -9.06 -15.81 -52.46
CA THR A 21 -7.70 -15.62 -51.88
C THR A 21 -7.81 -15.52 -50.34
N PRO A 22 -6.77 -15.86 -49.55
CA PRO A 22 -6.76 -15.61 -48.11
C PRO A 22 -6.33 -14.15 -47.87
N ALA A 23 -7.31 -13.26 -47.68
CA ALA A 23 -7.03 -11.93 -47.15
C ALA A 23 -6.60 -12.09 -45.69
N VAL A 24 -5.33 -11.77 -45.45
CA VAL A 24 -4.68 -11.59 -44.16
C VAL A 24 -5.56 -10.67 -43.31
N CYS A 25 -6.37 -11.28 -42.45
CA CYS A 25 -7.14 -10.57 -41.43
C CYS A 25 -6.12 -10.14 -40.37
N CYS A 26 -5.59 -8.94 -40.55
CA CYS A 26 -4.74 -8.24 -39.61
C CYS A 26 -5.55 -8.07 -38.32
N THR A 27 -5.35 -8.97 -37.35
CA THR A 27 -5.88 -8.85 -36.00
C THR A 27 -5.26 -7.60 -35.38
N LEU A 28 -6.00 -6.49 -35.50
CA LEU A 28 -5.73 -5.25 -34.80
C LEU A 28 -5.91 -5.54 -33.31
N ALA A 29 -4.82 -5.91 -32.64
CA ALA A 29 -4.76 -6.00 -31.19
C ALA A 29 -5.03 -4.58 -30.66
N PHE A 30 -6.27 -4.34 -30.24
CA PHE A 30 -6.62 -3.19 -29.42
C PHE A 30 -5.76 -3.27 -28.15
N LEU A 31 -4.68 -2.48 -28.09
CA LEU A 31 -4.08 -2.08 -26.84
C LEU A 31 -5.18 -1.32 -26.08
N THR A 32 -5.90 -2.04 -25.22
CA THR A 32 -6.65 -1.40 -24.14
C THR A 32 -5.60 -0.79 -23.22
N ALA A 33 -5.29 0.49 -23.46
CA ALA A 33 -4.61 1.31 -22.48
C ALA A 33 -5.44 1.21 -21.20
N GLY A 34 -4.92 0.50 -20.20
CA GLY A 34 -5.53 0.41 -18.90
C GLY A 34 -5.63 1.83 -18.36
N THR A 35 -6.83 2.40 -18.39
CA THR A 35 -7.11 3.61 -17.62
C THR A 35 -6.90 3.24 -16.18
N ILE A 36 -5.77 3.68 -15.62
CA ILE A 36 -5.52 3.61 -14.19
C ILE A 36 -6.71 4.33 -13.55
N LEU A 37 -7.60 3.57 -12.92
CA LEU A 37 -8.69 4.13 -12.14
C LEU A 37 -8.05 4.98 -11.05
N ARG A 38 -8.11 6.29 -11.24
CA ARG A 38 -7.66 7.26 -10.27
C ARG A 38 -8.77 7.34 -9.23
N ALA A 39 -8.46 6.97 -7.99
CA ALA A 39 -9.39 7.16 -6.90
C ALA A 39 -9.56 8.66 -6.64
N ASP A 40 -10.80 9.13 -6.58
CA ASP A 40 -11.10 10.52 -6.25
C ASP A 40 -11.16 10.65 -4.73
N ILE A 41 -10.23 11.43 -4.17
CA ILE A 41 -10.10 11.64 -2.72
C ILE A 41 -10.50 13.07 -2.41
N LYS A 42 -11.67 13.24 -1.78
CA LYS A 42 -12.24 14.55 -1.47
C LYS A 42 -12.25 14.81 0.02
N VAL A 43 -11.81 15.98 0.44
CA VAL A 43 -11.94 16.43 1.83
C VAL A 43 -13.38 16.87 2.06
N THR A 44 -14.07 16.26 3.03
CA THR A 44 -15.48 16.56 3.34
C THR A 44 -15.65 17.38 4.60
N ALA A 45 -14.77 17.20 5.58
CA ALA A 45 -14.80 17.96 6.82
C ALA A 45 -13.38 18.22 7.34
N VAL A 46 -13.18 19.40 7.92
CA VAL A 46 -11.93 19.82 8.56
C VAL A 46 -12.28 20.50 9.88
N LYS A 47 -11.58 20.12 10.94
CA LYS A 47 -11.63 20.76 12.25
C LYS A 47 -10.21 21.07 12.71
N GLY A 48 -9.94 22.32 13.08
CA GLY A 48 -8.61 22.74 13.55
C GLY A 48 -7.59 22.79 12.42
N SER A 49 -6.30 22.65 12.78
CA SER A 49 -5.18 22.76 11.83
C SER A 49 -4.94 21.45 11.09
N VAL A 50 -5.28 21.44 9.80
CA VAL A 50 -5.02 20.32 8.88
C VAL A 50 -4.30 20.87 7.66
N TYR A 51 -3.26 20.16 7.24
CA TYR A 51 -2.40 20.57 6.15
C TYR A 51 -2.23 19.44 5.13
N VAL A 52 -2.03 19.82 3.88
CA VAL A 52 -1.67 18.94 2.79
C VAL A 52 -0.31 19.35 2.25
N ARG A 53 0.44 18.37 1.81
CA ARG A 53 1.66 18.54 1.04
C ARG A 53 1.45 17.86 -0.29
N HIS A 54 1.46 18.66 -1.36
CA HIS A 54 1.17 18.14 -2.69
C HIS A 54 2.39 17.50 -3.33
N ASN A 55 2.25 16.27 -3.82
CA ASN A 55 3.36 15.47 -4.36
C ASN A 55 4.57 15.45 -3.39
N VAL A 56 5.78 15.70 -3.93
CA VAL A 56 7.05 15.76 -3.19
C VAL A 56 7.45 17.20 -2.83
N GLN A 57 6.50 18.15 -2.83
CA GLN A 57 6.81 19.52 -2.41
C GLN A 57 7.15 19.57 -0.91
N GLU A 58 7.97 20.53 -0.49
CA GLU A 58 8.37 20.62 0.92
C GLU A 58 7.35 21.39 1.79
N GLN A 59 6.43 22.12 1.16
CA GLN A 59 5.52 23.04 1.85
C GLN A 59 4.21 22.37 2.25
N TRP A 60 3.81 22.59 3.50
CA TRP A 60 2.51 22.21 4.04
C TRP A 60 1.52 23.38 3.85
N VAL A 61 0.44 23.16 3.12
CA VAL A 61 -0.61 24.14 2.83
C VAL A 61 -1.87 23.78 3.60
N SER A 62 -2.61 24.78 4.10
CA SER A 62 -3.87 24.51 4.82
C SER A 62 -4.91 23.87 3.91
N VAL A 63 -5.63 22.89 4.44
CA VAL A 63 -6.70 22.18 3.73
C VAL A 63 -8.06 22.79 4.07
N SER A 64 -8.94 22.86 3.06
CA SER A 64 -10.33 23.26 3.21
C SER A 64 -11.29 22.13 2.80
N PRO A 65 -12.51 22.07 3.39
CA PRO A 65 -13.55 21.18 2.89
C PRO A 65 -13.85 21.46 1.41
N GLY A 66 -13.93 20.42 0.59
CA GLY A 66 -14.10 20.49 -0.86
C GLY A 66 -12.82 20.24 -1.65
N ASP A 67 -11.65 20.31 -1.02
CA ASP A 67 -10.37 20.07 -1.69
C ASP A 67 -10.28 18.65 -2.25
N LEU A 68 -9.74 18.53 -3.47
CA LEU A 68 -9.47 17.26 -4.14
C LEU A 68 -7.99 16.93 -4.02
N LEU A 69 -7.70 15.78 -3.42
CA LEU A 69 -6.36 15.31 -3.15
C LEU A 69 -5.93 14.30 -4.21
N LYS A 70 -4.64 14.34 -4.57
CA LYS A 70 -4.04 13.36 -5.47
C LYS A 70 -3.48 12.19 -4.66
N PRO A 71 -3.35 10.98 -5.25
CA PRO A 71 -2.68 9.86 -4.58
C PRO A 71 -1.26 10.21 -4.08
N ASP A 72 -0.59 11.10 -4.78
CA ASP A 72 0.76 11.59 -4.53
C ASP A 72 0.87 12.51 -3.30
N ASP A 73 -0.28 12.97 -2.77
CA ASP A 73 -0.33 13.95 -1.70
C ASP A 73 -0.22 13.30 -0.31
N SER A 74 0.30 14.04 0.66
CA SER A 74 0.30 13.67 2.07
C SER A 74 -0.57 14.64 2.86
N MET A 75 -1.37 14.14 3.80
CA MET A 75 -2.17 14.96 4.71
C MET A 75 -1.65 14.84 6.15
N LYS A 76 -1.65 15.94 6.90
CA LYS A 76 -1.18 16.03 8.30
C LYS A 76 -2.19 16.78 9.16
N SER A 77 -2.57 16.22 10.30
CA SER A 77 -3.32 16.91 11.36
C SER A 77 -2.42 17.39 12.49
N GLY A 78 -2.63 18.62 12.94
CA GLY A 78 -2.08 19.15 14.19
C GLY A 78 -2.77 18.64 15.45
N ARG A 79 -2.58 19.36 16.56
CA ARG A 79 -3.25 19.09 17.84
C ARG A 79 -4.68 19.61 17.82
N LYS A 80 -5.60 18.90 18.50
CA LYS A 80 -7.04 19.18 18.57
C LYS A 80 -7.70 19.34 17.20
N SER A 81 -7.15 18.67 16.19
CA SER A 81 -7.64 18.74 14.82
C SER A 81 -8.04 17.36 14.28
N SER A 82 -8.90 17.36 13.28
CA SER A 82 -9.36 16.15 12.62
C SER A 82 -9.80 16.49 11.20
N ALA A 83 -9.70 15.52 10.30
CA ALA A 83 -10.22 15.65 8.94
C ALA A 83 -11.05 14.43 8.57
N THR A 84 -11.96 14.59 7.63
CA THR A 84 -12.66 13.47 7.00
C THR A 84 -12.43 13.55 5.51
N VAL A 85 -11.93 12.46 4.93
CA VAL A 85 -11.77 12.30 3.49
C VAL A 85 -12.75 11.26 2.98
N LEU A 86 -13.31 11.48 1.80
CA LEU A 86 -14.21 10.58 1.11
C LEU A 86 -13.50 10.06 -0.13
N ILE A 87 -13.41 8.74 -0.24
CA ILE A 87 -12.74 8.03 -1.32
C ILE A 87 -13.83 7.46 -2.24
N ASP A 88 -13.76 7.80 -3.53
CA ASP A 88 -14.68 7.35 -4.59
C ASP A 88 -16.17 7.53 -4.22
N ASP A 89 -16.49 8.59 -3.48
CA ASP A 89 -17.82 8.90 -2.94
C ASP A 89 -18.45 7.77 -2.09
N LYS A 90 -17.66 6.82 -1.59
CA LYS A 90 -18.13 5.61 -0.90
C LYS A 90 -17.55 5.44 0.49
N THR A 91 -16.24 5.58 0.62
CA THR A 91 -15.53 5.25 1.86
C THR A 91 -15.09 6.53 2.55
N ALA A 92 -15.69 6.82 3.70
CA ALA A 92 -15.29 7.93 4.55
C ALA A 92 -14.21 7.48 5.53
N VAL A 93 -13.06 8.16 5.51
CA VAL A 93 -11.94 7.91 6.43
C VAL A 93 -11.79 9.13 7.32
N ILE A 94 -11.85 8.90 8.63
CA ILE A 94 -11.66 9.96 9.64
C ILE A 94 -10.20 9.94 10.08
N MET A 95 -9.49 11.03 9.82
CA MET A 95 -8.14 11.27 10.30
C MET A 95 -8.19 11.96 11.67
N PRO A 96 -7.63 11.36 12.73
CA PRO A 96 -7.59 11.92 14.08
C PRO A 96 -6.51 13.02 14.18
N GLU A 97 -6.35 13.59 15.37
CA GLU A 97 -5.28 14.56 15.63
C GLU A 97 -3.89 13.92 15.60
N GLN A 98 -2.88 14.73 15.28
CA GLN A 98 -1.48 14.33 15.23
C GLN A 98 -1.21 13.08 14.37
N ALA A 99 -1.81 13.00 13.19
CA ALA A 99 -1.64 11.91 12.25
C ALA A 99 -1.11 12.42 10.92
N ILE A 100 -0.32 11.57 10.24
CA ILE A 100 0.11 11.80 8.85
C ILE A 100 -0.28 10.58 8.03
N ILE A 101 -1.01 10.81 6.94
CA ILE A 101 -1.44 9.76 6.00
C ILE A 101 -1.04 10.17 4.59
N ASP A 102 -0.45 9.24 3.84
CA ASP A 102 -0.21 9.40 2.41
C ASP A 102 -1.46 8.91 1.66
N MET A 103 -1.94 9.71 0.71
CA MET A 103 -3.18 9.40 -0.03
C MET A 103 -3.02 8.13 -0.88
N ALA A 104 -1.79 7.80 -1.29
CA ALA A 104 -1.44 6.57 -2.01
C ALA A 104 -1.70 5.30 -1.20
N ASP A 105 -1.79 5.42 0.13
CA ASP A 105 -2.06 4.30 1.03
C ASP A 105 -3.57 4.05 1.22
N LEU A 106 -4.44 4.98 0.78
CA LEU A 106 -5.90 4.85 0.83
C LEU A 106 -6.44 4.01 -0.32
N ARG A 107 -5.87 2.82 -0.51
CA ARG A 107 -6.29 1.85 -1.52
C ARG A 107 -6.03 0.43 -1.07
N THR A 108 -6.76 -0.51 -1.65
CA THR A 108 -6.48 -1.94 -1.50
C THR A 108 -5.41 -2.38 -2.50
N LEU A 109 -4.69 -3.45 -2.16
CA LEU A 109 -3.77 -4.13 -3.08
C LEU A 109 -4.26 -5.56 -3.33
N THR A 110 -3.90 -6.13 -4.46
CA THR A 110 -4.06 -7.59 -4.65
C THR A 110 -3.09 -8.34 -3.73
N LYS A 111 -3.40 -9.61 -3.45
CA LYS A 111 -2.56 -10.45 -2.60
C LYS A 111 -1.15 -10.60 -3.20
N GLU A 112 -1.07 -10.76 -4.51
CA GLU A 112 0.18 -10.91 -5.26
C GLU A 112 1.04 -9.64 -5.18
N GLU A 113 0.43 -8.46 -5.35
CA GLU A 113 1.12 -7.17 -5.20
C GLU A 113 1.63 -6.97 -3.77
N LEU A 114 0.82 -7.31 -2.77
CA LEU A 114 1.22 -7.22 -1.36
C LEU A 114 2.41 -8.13 -1.08
N LEU A 115 2.34 -9.41 -1.46
CA LEU A 115 3.42 -10.38 -1.24
C LEU A 115 4.71 -9.96 -1.93
N LEU A 116 4.63 -9.45 -3.17
CA LEU A 116 5.78 -8.91 -3.88
C LEU A 116 6.40 -7.73 -3.14
N LYS A 117 5.59 -6.76 -2.70
CA LYS A 117 6.08 -5.60 -1.96
C LYS A 117 6.64 -5.96 -0.59
N LEU A 118 6.06 -6.95 0.10
CA LEU A 118 6.61 -7.48 1.35
C LEU A 118 7.98 -8.12 1.15
N ALA A 119 8.15 -8.88 0.07
CA ALA A 119 9.45 -9.44 -0.28
C ALA A 119 10.49 -8.35 -0.57
N MET A 120 10.10 -7.30 -1.31
CA MET A 120 10.96 -6.14 -1.56
C MET A 120 11.34 -5.41 -0.27
N GLU A 121 10.40 -5.22 0.66
CA GLU A 121 10.69 -4.57 1.94
C GLU A 121 11.60 -5.43 2.80
N ARG A 122 11.44 -6.76 2.78
CA ARG A 122 12.36 -7.69 3.44
C ARG A 122 13.78 -7.52 2.90
N ILE A 123 13.96 -7.44 1.59
CA ILE A 123 15.27 -7.21 0.96
C ILE A 123 15.88 -5.88 1.44
N ARG A 124 15.10 -4.79 1.46
CA ARG A 124 15.57 -3.47 1.94
C ARG A 124 15.91 -3.44 3.43
N SER A 125 15.33 -4.33 4.22
CA SER A 125 15.59 -4.42 5.67
C SER A 125 16.85 -5.20 6.02
N VAL A 126 17.46 -5.90 5.06
CA VAL A 126 18.73 -6.60 5.27
C VAL A 126 19.86 -5.56 5.33
N PRO A 127 20.67 -5.52 6.40
CA PRO A 127 21.85 -4.66 6.45
C PRO A 127 22.83 -5.02 5.34
N ASP A 128 23.41 -4.02 4.67
CA ASP A 128 24.47 -4.23 3.69
C ASP A 128 25.66 -4.93 4.36
N LYS A 129 25.99 -6.14 3.91
CA LYS A 129 27.13 -6.92 4.41
C LYS A 129 28.49 -6.42 3.90
N SER A 130 28.55 -5.24 3.29
CA SER A 130 29.77 -4.64 2.77
C SER A 130 30.59 -3.98 3.88
N GLY A 131 31.01 -4.78 4.87
CA GLY A 131 31.67 -4.31 6.08
C GLY A 131 32.94 -5.06 6.49
N ASP A 132 33.37 -6.11 5.78
CA ASP A 132 34.59 -6.86 6.14
C ASP A 132 35.54 -7.16 4.96
N ASP A 133 35.22 -6.74 3.72
CA ASP A 133 36.18 -6.75 2.61
C ASP A 133 36.07 -5.42 1.85
N GLU A 134 36.98 -4.53 2.18
CA GLU A 134 37.13 -3.19 1.63
C GLU A 134 37.52 -3.27 0.14
N LEU A 135 36.58 -3.02 -0.76
CA LEU A 135 36.90 -2.39 -2.03
C LEU A 135 36.71 -0.88 -1.86
N SER A 136 37.78 -0.25 -1.38
CA SER A 136 38.02 1.18 -1.50
C SER A 136 37.99 1.54 -2.99
N ILE A 137 36.81 1.91 -3.49
CA ILE A 137 36.68 2.61 -4.76
C ILE A 137 36.87 4.09 -4.42
N PRO A 138 37.99 4.73 -4.82
CA PRO A 138 38.17 6.15 -4.61
C PRO A 138 37.07 6.88 -5.40
N ARG A 139 36.21 7.63 -4.71
CA ARG A 139 35.27 8.55 -5.37
C ARG A 139 36.06 9.73 -5.91
N THR A 140 36.65 9.56 -7.10
CA THR A 140 37.22 10.66 -7.86
C THR A 140 36.10 11.38 -8.61
N THR A 141 35.45 12.31 -7.92
CA THR A 141 34.82 13.46 -8.55
C THR A 141 35.11 14.66 -7.67
N THR A 142 36.19 15.36 -7.99
CA THR A 142 36.60 16.63 -7.37
C THR A 142 35.52 17.68 -7.63
N ILE A 143 34.67 17.94 -6.63
CA ILE A 143 33.82 19.14 -6.60
C ILE A 143 34.57 20.16 -5.74
N HIS A 144 35.16 21.16 -6.38
CA HIS A 144 35.71 22.33 -5.68
C HIS A 144 34.56 23.21 -5.21
N GLY A 145 34.13 23.00 -3.97
CA GLY A 145 33.23 23.90 -3.24
C GLY A 145 33.76 24.05 -1.82
N SER A 146 34.46 25.14 -1.55
CA SER A 146 34.91 25.52 -0.21
C SER A 146 33.71 25.95 0.62
N ASN A 147 32.99 24.97 1.18
CA ASN A 147 32.08 25.05 2.34
C ASN A 147 31.44 23.66 2.57
N MET A 148 32.26 22.66 2.91
CA MET A 148 31.79 21.32 3.30
C MET A 148 31.99 21.01 4.78
N ASP A 149 31.85 22.03 5.64
CA ASP A 149 31.56 21.76 7.04
C ASP A 149 30.05 21.52 7.17
N GLN A 150 29.71 20.27 7.49
CA GLN A 150 28.36 19.69 7.59
C GLN A 150 27.76 19.18 6.27
N HIS A 151 28.31 18.08 5.75
CA HIS A 151 27.39 17.02 5.35
C HIS A 151 26.57 16.66 6.58
N ALA A 152 25.35 17.20 6.67
CA ALA A 152 24.37 16.69 7.59
C ALA A 152 24.27 15.18 7.33
N ALA A 153 24.74 14.38 8.30
CA ALA A 153 24.32 12.99 8.42
C ALA A 153 22.83 12.96 8.13
N ALA A 154 22.39 12.00 7.29
CA ALA A 154 20.99 11.78 6.91
C ALA A 154 20.04 12.41 7.93
N GLY A 155 19.43 13.56 7.54
CA GLY A 155 18.87 14.54 8.47
C GLY A 155 18.12 13.87 9.61
N ALA A 156 18.46 14.24 10.84
CA ALA A 156 17.95 13.65 12.07
C ALA A 156 16.46 13.32 11.92
N VAL A 157 16.17 12.02 11.84
CA VAL A 157 14.84 11.49 11.61
C VAL A 157 13.98 11.89 12.80
N ASP A 158 13.05 12.85 12.61
CA ASP A 158 12.22 13.39 13.67
C ASP A 158 11.31 12.30 14.29
N PRO A 159 11.52 11.90 15.56
CA PRO A 159 10.73 10.84 16.20
C PRO A 159 9.23 11.18 16.32
N GLU A 160 8.88 12.46 16.41
CA GLU A 160 7.48 12.90 16.45
C GLU A 160 6.80 12.59 15.12
N MET A 161 7.47 12.88 14.00
CA MET A 161 6.98 12.54 12.66
C MET A 161 6.76 11.04 12.48
N GLY A 162 7.67 10.20 13.00
CA GLY A 162 7.50 8.75 12.99
C GLY A 162 6.24 8.31 13.74
N THR A 163 6.01 8.89 14.92
CA THR A 163 4.81 8.60 15.72
C THR A 163 3.52 9.09 15.03
N MET A 164 3.54 10.26 14.40
CA MET A 164 2.38 10.77 13.65
C MET A 164 2.07 9.90 12.42
N ARG A 165 3.09 9.43 11.70
CA ARG A 165 2.91 8.49 10.58
C ARG A 165 2.38 7.15 11.06
N MET A 166 2.85 6.65 12.21
CA MET A 166 2.33 5.42 12.79
C MET A 166 0.85 5.55 13.17
N LYS A 167 0.44 6.67 13.76
CA LYS A 167 -0.98 7.00 13.98
C LYS A 167 -1.78 7.02 12.68
N GLY A 168 -1.21 7.54 11.58
CA GLY A 168 -1.82 7.43 10.27
C GLY A 168 -2.00 5.99 9.80
N THR A 169 -1.00 5.14 10.03
CA THR A 169 -1.10 3.70 9.77
C THR A 169 -2.19 3.01 10.61
N GLU A 170 -2.38 3.42 11.87
CA GLU A 170 -3.50 2.94 12.70
C GLU A 170 -4.87 3.27 12.05
N VAL A 171 -5.00 4.44 11.44
CA VAL A 171 -6.21 4.82 10.67
C VAL A 171 -6.39 3.89 9.48
N LEU A 172 -5.34 3.54 8.74
CA LEU A 172 -5.43 2.59 7.63
C LEU A 172 -6.00 1.25 8.09
N PHE A 173 -5.47 0.71 9.20
CA PHE A 173 -5.96 -0.54 9.77
C PHE A 173 -7.40 -0.44 10.28
N GLY A 174 -7.76 0.66 10.94
CA GLY A 174 -9.11 0.90 11.43
C GLY A 174 -10.16 1.01 10.32
N ASN A 175 -9.74 1.34 9.09
CA ASN A 175 -10.61 1.47 7.92
C ASN A 175 -10.47 0.29 6.93
N GLY A 176 -9.77 -0.79 7.31
CA GLY A 176 -9.67 -2.00 6.49
C GLY A 176 -8.64 -1.95 5.36
N PHE A 177 -7.81 -0.91 5.27
CA PHE A 177 -6.68 -0.83 4.33
C PHE A 177 -5.47 -1.61 4.87
N TYR A 178 -5.66 -2.91 5.08
CA TYR A 178 -4.64 -3.76 5.72
C TYR A 178 -3.39 -3.90 4.87
N GLU A 179 -3.51 -4.02 3.55
CA GLU A 179 -2.39 -4.27 2.65
C GLU A 179 -1.40 -3.11 2.65
N THR A 180 -1.87 -1.89 2.42
CA THR A 180 -1.05 -0.68 2.46
C THR A 180 -0.61 -0.36 3.89
N GLY A 181 -1.48 -0.56 4.88
CA GLY A 181 -1.14 -0.39 6.29
C GLY A 181 0.04 -1.26 6.75
N ILE A 182 0.08 -2.54 6.36
CA ILE A 182 1.20 -3.44 6.69
C ILE A 182 2.50 -2.94 6.05
N LEU A 183 2.45 -2.56 4.77
CA LEU A 183 3.64 -2.05 4.06
C LEU A 183 4.15 -0.78 4.71
N LYS A 184 3.23 0.13 5.07
CA LYS A 184 3.57 1.38 5.75
C LYS A 184 4.19 1.15 7.12
N ALA A 185 3.62 0.25 7.92
CA ALA A 185 4.18 -0.11 9.22
C ALA A 185 5.60 -0.68 9.09
N LYS A 186 5.83 -1.59 8.15
CA LYS A 186 7.16 -2.19 7.93
C LYS A 186 8.18 -1.17 7.43
N GLU A 187 7.79 -0.27 6.53
CA GLU A 187 8.61 0.88 6.13
C GLU A 187 8.97 1.74 7.35
N LEU A 188 7.98 2.08 8.19
CA LEU A 188 8.18 2.89 9.39
C LEU A 188 9.09 2.20 10.41
N PHE A 189 9.00 0.88 10.60
CA PHE A 189 9.90 0.14 11.47
C PHE A 189 11.36 0.20 11.00
N ARG A 190 11.59 0.25 9.68
CA ARG A 190 12.93 0.42 9.11
C ARG A 190 13.45 1.85 9.25
N LEU A 191 12.60 2.84 9.00
CA LEU A 191 12.96 4.26 9.06
C LEU A 191 13.06 4.80 10.50
N TYR A 192 12.26 4.26 11.41
CA TYR A 192 12.14 4.65 12.82
C TYR A 192 12.22 3.39 13.70
N PRO A 193 13.44 2.87 13.98
CA PRO A 193 13.63 1.61 14.71
C PRO A 193 12.93 1.57 16.07
N ASP A 194 12.79 2.70 16.75
CA ASP A 194 12.06 2.80 18.02
C ASP A 194 10.60 2.32 17.90
N LEU A 195 9.95 2.52 16.76
CA LEU A 195 8.59 2.02 16.51
C LEU A 195 8.56 0.48 16.43
N SER A 196 9.62 -0.14 15.90
CA SER A 196 9.70 -1.62 15.82
C SER A 196 9.78 -2.30 17.20
N SER A 197 10.23 -1.55 18.21
CA SER A 197 10.29 -2.00 19.60
C SER A 197 8.92 -1.92 20.30
N ARG A 198 7.97 -1.16 19.76
CA ARG A 198 6.62 -1.02 20.31
C ARG A 198 5.80 -2.27 19.99
N ILE A 199 5.58 -3.09 21.02
CA ILE A 199 4.88 -4.37 20.91
C ILE A 199 3.46 -4.22 20.33
N ASN A 200 2.76 -3.15 20.69
CA ASN A 200 1.39 -2.91 20.20
C ASN A 200 1.36 -2.67 18.69
N ASP A 201 2.31 -1.91 18.14
CA ASP A 201 2.40 -1.60 16.72
C ASP A 201 2.69 -2.88 15.92
N ARG A 202 3.63 -3.68 16.43
CA ARG A 202 3.97 -5.02 15.88
C ARG A 202 2.77 -5.98 15.92
N LEU A 203 2.03 -6.00 17.03
CA LEU A 203 0.81 -6.83 17.16
C LEU A 203 -0.27 -6.40 16.18
N MET A 204 -0.37 -5.11 15.87
CA MET A 204 -1.30 -4.58 14.88
C MET A 204 -0.99 -5.12 13.48
N VAL A 205 0.28 -5.13 13.09
CA VAL A 205 0.75 -5.73 11.83
C VAL A 205 0.44 -7.23 11.77
N ALA A 206 0.72 -7.97 12.85
CA ALA A 206 0.46 -9.40 12.91
C ALA A 206 -1.04 -9.72 12.75
N LYS A 207 -1.92 -8.95 13.40
CA LYS A 207 -3.37 -9.08 13.26
C LYS A 207 -3.86 -8.73 11.85
N ALA A 208 -3.28 -7.71 11.22
CA ALA A 208 -3.60 -7.34 9.85
C ALA A 208 -3.23 -8.46 8.87
N LEU A 209 -2.08 -9.12 9.06
CA LEU A 209 -1.67 -10.30 8.27
C LEU A 209 -2.64 -11.48 8.46
N GLU A 210 -3.11 -11.74 9.69
CA GLU A 210 -4.17 -12.72 9.95
C GLU A 210 -5.47 -12.37 9.20
N ALA A 211 -5.90 -11.11 9.25
CA ALA A 211 -7.11 -10.64 8.57
C ALA A 211 -7.06 -10.87 7.05
N LEU A 212 -5.86 -10.78 6.46
CA LEU A 212 -5.60 -11.07 5.05
C LEU A 212 -5.36 -12.55 4.74
N ARG A 213 -5.49 -13.44 5.73
CA ARG A 213 -5.20 -14.89 5.62
C ARG A 213 -3.78 -15.18 5.15
N LEU A 214 -2.83 -14.30 5.48
CA LEU A 214 -1.41 -14.45 5.24
C LEU A 214 -0.76 -15.15 6.43
N LYS A 215 -1.11 -16.44 6.56
CA LYS A 215 -0.80 -17.26 7.73
C LYS A 215 0.71 -17.40 7.98
N GLY A 216 1.50 -17.59 6.93
CA GLY A 216 2.95 -17.76 7.06
C GLY A 216 3.62 -16.49 7.57
N GLU A 217 3.24 -15.35 7.01
CA GLU A 217 3.71 -14.01 7.33
C GLU A 217 3.27 -13.59 8.74
N ALA A 218 2.00 -13.84 9.09
CA ALA A 218 1.48 -13.61 10.43
C ALA A 218 2.25 -14.42 11.47
N MET A 219 2.47 -15.72 11.20
CA MET A 219 3.22 -16.60 12.09
C MET A 219 4.67 -16.14 12.26
N GLU A 220 5.35 -15.72 11.18
CA GLU A 220 6.70 -15.16 11.26
C GLU A 220 6.72 -13.93 12.18
N GLU A 221 5.77 -13.00 12.04
CA GLU A 221 5.67 -11.80 12.88
C GLU A 221 5.43 -12.16 14.36
N TYR A 222 4.53 -13.10 14.66
CA TYR A 222 4.29 -13.56 16.03
C TYR A 222 5.50 -14.28 16.64
N ILE A 223 6.24 -15.07 15.86
CA ILE A 223 7.47 -15.72 16.33
C ILE A 223 8.52 -14.65 16.68
N GLN A 224 8.68 -13.61 15.86
CA GLN A 224 9.58 -12.52 16.18
C GLN A 224 9.10 -11.72 17.40
N LEU A 225 7.79 -11.62 17.62
CA LEU A 225 7.21 -10.99 18.82
C LEU A 225 7.53 -11.79 20.09
N GLY A 226 7.48 -13.12 20.02
CA GLY A 226 7.81 -13.99 21.13
C GLY A 226 9.26 -13.88 21.64
N LYS A 227 10.16 -13.29 20.85
CA LYS A 227 11.56 -13.02 21.24
C LYS A 227 11.73 -11.70 22.01
N ALA A 228 10.73 -10.83 21.99
CA ALA A 228 10.77 -9.54 22.68
C ALA A 228 10.37 -9.66 24.15
N GLN A 229 10.60 -8.60 24.92
CA GLN A 229 10.08 -8.50 26.28
C GLN A 229 8.59 -8.20 26.22
N LEU A 230 7.77 -9.21 26.52
CA LEU A 230 6.31 -9.13 26.52
C LEU A 230 5.77 -9.09 27.95
N THR A 231 4.69 -8.34 28.17
CA THR A 231 3.87 -8.50 29.38
C THR A 231 3.20 -9.87 29.39
N ASP A 232 2.73 -10.33 30.56
CA ASP A 232 2.07 -11.63 30.68
C ASP A 232 0.80 -11.74 29.81
N GLU A 233 0.05 -10.64 29.70
CA GLU A 233 -1.11 -10.54 28.82
C GLU A 233 -0.72 -10.67 27.34
N GLN A 234 0.32 -9.93 26.92
CA GLN A 234 0.83 -9.98 25.54
C GLN A 234 1.39 -11.35 25.21
N ARG A 235 2.14 -11.97 26.13
CA ARG A 235 2.71 -13.30 25.97
C ARG A 235 1.60 -14.34 25.80
N THR A 236 0.60 -14.30 26.67
CA THR A 236 -0.57 -15.19 26.57
C THR A 236 -1.29 -15.02 25.23
N ALA A 237 -1.50 -13.77 24.79
CA ALA A 237 -2.15 -13.48 23.52
C ALA A 237 -1.35 -13.99 22.32
N VAL A 238 -0.02 -13.76 22.29
CA VAL A 238 0.87 -14.22 21.22
C VAL A 238 0.94 -15.75 21.17
N THR A 239 1.11 -16.42 22.31
CA THR A 239 1.17 -17.89 22.37
C THR A 239 -0.14 -18.51 21.88
N LYS A 240 -1.28 -18.02 22.36
CA LYS A 240 -2.61 -18.49 21.91
C LYS A 240 -2.78 -18.34 20.39
N ARG A 241 -2.34 -17.22 19.82
CA ARG A 241 -2.41 -16.99 18.36
C ARG A 241 -1.49 -17.93 17.59
N LEU A 242 -0.27 -18.16 18.06
CA LEU A 242 0.65 -19.12 17.45
C LEU A 242 0.09 -20.55 17.46
N GLU A 243 -0.58 -20.97 18.53
CA GLU A 243 -1.22 -22.28 18.60
C GLU A 243 -2.37 -22.42 17.61
N LEU A 244 -3.25 -21.42 17.53
CA LEU A 244 -4.36 -21.39 16.57
C LEU A 244 -3.85 -21.49 15.12
N LEU A 245 -2.86 -20.66 14.77
CA LEU A 245 -2.26 -20.70 13.44
C LEU A 245 -1.59 -22.06 13.17
N LYS A 246 -0.95 -22.71 14.14
CA LYS A 246 -0.40 -24.06 13.92
C LYS A 246 -1.47 -25.13 13.65
N GLY A 247 -2.66 -24.99 14.25
CA GLY A 247 -3.75 -25.97 14.19
C GLY A 247 -4.58 -25.98 12.90
N GLU A 248 -4.66 -24.87 12.16
CA GLU A 248 -5.45 -24.75 10.92
C GLU A 248 -4.77 -25.43 9.69
N ARG A 249 -4.34 -26.68 9.79
CA ARG A 249 -3.74 -27.44 8.68
C ARG A 249 -4.79 -28.13 7.81
#